data_AF-A0A6A7LLJ7-F1
#
_entry.id   AF-A0A6A7LLJ7-F1
#
_cell.length_a   1.000
_cell.length_b   1.000
_cell.length_c   1.000
_cell.angle_alpha   90.00
_cell.angle_beta   90.00
_cell.angle_gamma   90.00
#
_symmetry.space_group_name_H-M   'P 1'
#
loop_
_entity.id
_entity.type
_entity.pdbx_description
1 polymer ?
#
loop_
_entity_poly.entity_id
_entity_poly.type
_entity_poly.pdbx_seq_one_letter_code
_entity_poly.pdbx_strand_id
1 'polypeptide(L)'
;MNFTSRQKIEVQGVFRLLSFVSLGLIFTVIIVGAFLSARGQGLACSDWPLCPTGFSLSPGGEYFIEYVHRIIALIGAVSVYVTTIYSINRFFKARTAATITSIVVSFQIVIGMLVVLSKLQPLIVAVHTGVGVLTLALALLTFILSYPVITGDPDSNKASSEVN
;
A
#
# COMPACT_ATOMS: atom_id res chain seq x y z
N MET A 1 -10.53 6.53 -33.69
CA MET A 1 -9.78 6.44 -32.41
C MET A 1 -8.36 5.97 -32.71
N ASN A 2 -7.34 6.78 -32.39
CA ASN A 2 -5.94 6.52 -32.77
C ASN A 2 -5.27 5.51 -31.82
N PHE A 3 -4.31 4.72 -32.32
CA PHE A 3 -3.53 3.74 -31.54
C PHE A 3 -2.94 4.34 -30.25
N THR A 4 -2.46 5.58 -30.32
CA THR A 4 -1.91 6.35 -29.19
C THR A 4 -2.93 6.65 -28.09
N SER A 5 -4.22 6.82 -28.44
CA SER A 5 -5.29 7.07 -27.48
C SER A 5 -5.68 5.81 -26.71
N ARG A 6 -5.70 4.63 -27.35
CA ARG A 6 -5.89 3.34 -26.66
C ARG A 6 -4.74 3.05 -25.70
N GLN A 7 -3.50 3.25 -26.13
CA GLN A 7 -2.31 3.02 -25.31
C GLN A 7 -2.28 3.90 -24.04
N LYS A 8 -2.73 5.16 -24.12
CA LYS A 8 -2.85 6.03 -22.93
C LYS A 8 -3.93 5.56 -21.95
N ILE A 9 -5.10 5.13 -22.45
CA ILE A 9 -6.22 4.63 -21.63
C ILE A 9 -5.80 3.35 -20.88
N GLU A 10 -5.14 2.43 -21.57
CA GLU A 10 -4.66 1.17 -20.98
C GLU A 10 -3.65 1.41 -19.85
N VAL A 11 -2.67 2.30 -20.07
CA VAL A 11 -1.67 2.65 -19.04
C VAL A 11 -2.32 3.29 -17.80
N GLN A 12 -3.32 4.15 -17.98
CA GLN A 12 -4.07 4.74 -16.88
C GLN A 12 -4.90 3.70 -16.11
N GLY A 13 -5.54 2.77 -16.82
CA GLY A 13 -6.30 1.67 -16.22
C GLY A 13 -5.41 0.77 -15.36
N VAL A 14 -4.24 0.37 -15.88
CA VAL A 14 -3.28 -0.48 -15.15
C VAL A 14 -2.79 0.21 -13.88
N PHE A 15 -2.38 1.48 -13.96
CA PHE A 15 -1.91 2.22 -12.78
C PHE A 15 -2.97 2.36 -11.68
N ARG A 16 -4.23 2.62 -12.09
CA ARG A 16 -5.38 2.70 -11.17
C ARG A 16 -5.64 1.36 -10.49
N LEU A 17 -5.61 0.26 -11.25
CA LEU A 17 -5.78 -1.09 -10.71
C LEU A 17 -4.67 -1.42 -9.70
N LEU A 18 -3.41 -1.17 -10.04
CA LEU A 18 -2.26 -1.41 -9.14
C LEU A 18 -2.37 -0.61 -7.84
N SER A 19 -2.75 0.67 -7.94
CA SER A 19 -2.95 1.56 -6.80
C SER A 19 -4.12 1.09 -5.91
N PHE A 20 -5.22 0.68 -6.52
CA PHE A 20 -6.39 0.15 -5.81
C PHE A 20 -6.09 -1.18 -5.10
N VAL A 21 -5.41 -2.10 -5.79
CA VAL A 21 -4.97 -3.37 -5.20
C VAL A 21 -4.04 -3.13 -4.02
N SER A 22 -3.08 -2.22 -4.14
CA SER A 22 -2.18 -1.85 -3.03
C SER A 22 -2.94 -1.29 -1.84
N LEU A 23 -3.91 -0.40 -2.08
CA LEU A 23 -4.76 0.17 -1.04
C LEU A 23 -5.54 -0.92 -0.28
N GLY A 24 -6.17 -1.85 -1.02
CA GLY A 24 -6.94 -2.95 -0.43
C GLY A 24 -6.07 -3.93 0.38
N LEU A 25 -4.87 -4.24 -0.12
CA LEU A 25 -3.90 -5.08 0.59
C LEU A 25 -3.45 -4.43 1.89
N ILE A 26 -3.03 -3.16 1.85
CA ILE A 26 -2.59 -2.42 3.05
C ILE A 26 -3.71 -2.37 4.09
N PHE A 27 -4.94 -2.06 3.67
CA PHE A 27 -6.10 -2.06 4.57
C PHE A 27 -6.31 -3.43 5.23
N THR A 28 -6.24 -4.50 4.45
CA THR A 28 -6.37 -5.88 4.95
C THR A 28 -5.27 -6.20 5.98
N VAL A 29 -4.03 -5.83 5.70
CA VAL A 29 -2.88 -6.03 6.62
C VAL A 29 -3.13 -5.32 7.95
N ILE A 30 -3.64 -4.09 7.94
CA ILE A 30 -3.96 -3.33 9.16
C ILE A 30 -5.03 -4.05 9.98
N ILE A 31 -6.12 -4.52 9.35
CA ILE A 31 -7.20 -5.22 10.07
C ILE A 31 -6.69 -6.52 10.71
N VAL A 32 -5.94 -7.32 9.96
CA VAL A 32 -5.37 -8.58 10.48
C VAL A 32 -4.34 -8.30 11.60
N GLY A 33 -3.50 -7.28 11.45
CA GLY A 33 -2.53 -6.88 12.47
C GLY A 33 -3.19 -6.36 13.76
N ALA A 34 -4.28 -5.60 13.63
CA ALA A 34 -5.08 -5.15 14.76
C ALA A 34 -5.73 -6.34 15.49
N PHE A 35 -6.24 -7.33 14.75
CA PHE A 35 -6.77 -8.57 15.31
C PHE A 35 -5.70 -9.35 16.10
N LEU A 36 -4.52 -9.56 15.52
CA LEU A 36 -3.39 -10.23 16.20
C LEU A 36 -2.99 -9.52 17.49
N SER A 37 -2.90 -8.18 17.44
CA SER A 37 -2.56 -7.35 18.60
C SER A 37 -3.62 -7.46 19.70
N ALA A 38 -4.90 -7.40 19.35
CA ALA A 38 -6.01 -7.50 20.30
C ALA A 38 -6.11 -8.88 20.97
N ARG A 39 -5.67 -9.94 20.28
CA ARG A 39 -5.65 -11.32 20.80
C ARG A 39 -4.34 -11.69 21.50
N GLY A 40 -3.32 -10.84 21.47
CA GLY A 40 -1.98 -11.17 21.98
C GLY A 40 -1.30 -12.31 21.22
N GLN A 41 -1.74 -12.59 19.98
CA GLN A 41 -1.32 -13.75 19.17
C GLN A 41 -0.14 -13.44 18.22
N GLY A 42 0.56 -12.32 18.41
CA GLY A 42 1.70 -11.91 17.57
C GLY A 42 3.06 -12.52 17.95
N LEU A 43 3.07 -13.55 18.81
CA LEU A 43 4.28 -14.22 19.31
C LEU A 43 4.38 -15.68 18.89
N ALA A 44 3.41 -16.18 18.12
CA ALA A 44 3.41 -17.57 17.73
C ALA A 44 4.64 -17.85 16.85
N CYS A 45 4.99 -16.95 15.92
CA CYS A 45 6.21 -17.03 15.15
C CYS A 45 7.35 -16.20 15.79
N SER A 46 8.08 -16.81 16.72
CA SER A 46 9.25 -16.19 17.36
C SER A 46 10.38 -15.85 16.38
N ASP A 47 10.45 -16.53 15.23
CA ASP A 47 11.44 -16.28 14.19
C ASP A 47 10.94 -15.26 13.15
N TRP A 48 11.89 -14.52 12.58
CA TRP A 48 11.66 -13.57 11.49
C TRP A 48 12.75 -13.72 10.44
N PRO A 49 12.44 -13.70 9.12
CA PRO A 49 11.14 -13.39 8.49
C PRO A 49 10.16 -14.58 8.41
N LEU A 50 10.68 -15.81 8.47
CA LEU A 50 9.87 -17.04 8.41
C LEU A 50 9.56 -17.55 9.82
N CYS A 51 8.40 -18.18 9.99
CA CYS A 51 8.06 -18.94 11.18
C CYS A 51 8.95 -20.20 11.28
N PRO A 52 9.08 -20.85 12.46
CA PRO A 52 9.94 -22.02 12.65
C PRO A 52 9.68 -23.19 11.69
N THR A 53 8.45 -23.28 11.16
CA THR A 53 8.04 -24.29 10.17
C THR A 53 8.49 -23.98 8.73
N GLY A 54 9.23 -22.90 8.51
CA GLY A 54 9.66 -22.47 7.17
C GLY A 54 8.48 -22.11 6.25
N PHE A 55 8.63 -22.36 4.95
CA PHE A 55 7.57 -22.20 3.94
C PHE A 55 6.64 -23.43 3.89
N SER A 56 6.07 -23.82 5.04
CA SER A 56 5.04 -24.86 5.05
C SER A 56 3.72 -24.28 4.54
N LEU A 57 3.07 -24.97 3.60
CA LEU A 57 1.71 -24.64 3.11
C LEU A 57 0.63 -24.79 4.19
N SER A 58 0.96 -25.49 5.29
CA SER A 58 0.09 -25.67 6.45
C SER A 58 0.90 -25.42 7.72
N PRO A 59 1.18 -24.15 8.09
CA PRO A 59 1.66 -23.86 9.43
C PRO A 59 0.58 -24.33 10.43
N GLY A 60 0.98 -24.97 11.53
CA GLY A 60 0.05 -25.42 12.57
C GLY A 60 -0.90 -24.30 13.01
N GLY A 61 -2.09 -24.66 13.50
CA GLY A 61 -3.21 -23.70 13.70
C GLY A 61 -2.85 -22.46 14.52
N GLU A 62 -1.90 -22.56 15.45
CA GLU A 62 -1.47 -21.44 16.30
C GLU A 62 -0.64 -20.38 15.57
N TYR A 63 0.05 -20.74 14.48
CA TYR A 63 0.89 -19.85 13.67
C TYR A 63 0.17 -19.27 12.46
N PHE A 64 -1.01 -19.81 12.12
CA PHE A 64 -1.66 -19.58 10.84
C PHE A 64 -1.97 -18.10 10.57
N ILE A 65 -2.55 -17.40 11.54
CA ILE A 65 -2.98 -16.00 11.34
C ILE A 65 -1.76 -15.07 11.22
N GLU A 66 -0.72 -15.28 12.02
CA GLU A 66 0.52 -14.50 11.94
C GLU A 66 1.24 -14.74 10.62
N TYR A 67 1.31 -16.00 10.17
CA TYR A 67 1.88 -16.35 8.87
C TYR A 67 1.12 -15.67 7.72
N VAL A 68 -0.21 -15.75 7.73
CA VAL A 68 -1.07 -15.09 6.73
C VAL A 68 -0.86 -13.58 6.74
N HIS A 69 -0.79 -12.94 7.91
CA HIS A 69 -0.48 -11.52 8.03
C HIS A 69 0.85 -11.15 7.34
N ARG A 70 1.92 -11.92 7.59
CA ARG A 70 3.25 -11.69 6.99
C ARG A 70 3.23 -11.87 5.46
N ILE A 71 2.53 -12.88 4.95
CA ILE A 71 2.40 -13.12 3.50
C ILE A 71 1.64 -11.98 2.83
N ILE A 72 0.49 -11.56 3.38
CA ILE A 72 -0.28 -10.44 2.81
C ILE A 72 0.54 -9.14 2.90
N ALA A 73 1.29 -8.92 4.00
CA ALA A 73 2.18 -7.76 4.13
C ALA A 73 3.29 -7.74 3.06
N LEU A 74 3.89 -8.90 2.75
CA LEU A 74 4.87 -9.03 1.67
C LEU A 74 4.26 -8.70 0.30
N ILE A 75 3.09 -9.28 -0.01
CA ILE A 75 2.38 -9.02 -1.27
C ILE A 75 2.01 -7.53 -1.38
N GLY A 76 1.53 -6.93 -0.30
CA GLY A 76 1.22 -5.49 -0.23
C GLY A 76 2.45 -4.61 -0.42
N ALA A 77 3.59 -4.97 0.17
CA ALA A 77 4.84 -4.24 -0.05
C ALA A 77 5.29 -4.32 -1.51
N VAL A 78 5.27 -5.52 -2.10
CA VAL A 78 5.60 -5.72 -3.54
C VAL A 78 4.65 -4.91 -4.43
N SER A 79 3.35 -4.90 -4.16
CA SER A 79 2.40 -4.15 -4.97
C SER A 79 2.66 -2.64 -4.90
N VAL A 80 3.07 -2.11 -3.74
CA VAL A 80 3.50 -0.71 -3.59
C VAL A 80 4.74 -0.42 -4.43
N TYR A 81 5.78 -1.28 -4.38
CA TYR A 81 6.98 -1.08 -5.20
C TYR A 81 6.67 -1.10 -6.71
N VAL A 82 5.84 -2.04 -7.17
CA VAL A 82 5.39 -2.12 -8.56
C VAL A 82 4.63 -0.85 -8.95
N THR A 83 3.74 -0.35 -8.08
CA THR A 83 3.00 0.91 -8.28
C THR A 83 3.96 2.09 -8.41
N THR A 84 4.97 2.18 -7.53
CA THR A 84 6.00 3.22 -7.58
C THR A 84 6.78 3.17 -8.88
N ILE A 85 7.30 2.01 -9.28
CA ILE A 85 8.06 1.83 -10.54
C ILE A 85 7.21 2.26 -11.74
N TYR A 86 5.94 1.86 -11.78
CA TYR A 86 5.02 2.22 -12.87
C TYR A 86 4.76 3.74 -12.94
N SER A 87 4.82 4.45 -11.80
CA SER A 87 4.58 5.90 -11.72
C SER A 87 5.73 6.77 -12.28
N ILE A 88 6.99 6.31 -12.22
CA ILE A 88 8.21 7.14 -12.39
C ILE A 88 8.22 7.95 -13.69
N ASN A 89 7.78 7.34 -14.78
CA ASN A 89 7.83 7.90 -16.13
C ASN A 89 6.47 8.32 -16.68
N ARG A 90 5.38 8.15 -15.91
CA ARG A 90 4.01 8.22 -16.43
C ARG A 90 3.11 9.18 -15.65
N PHE A 91 3.34 9.38 -14.35
CA PHE A 91 2.43 10.13 -13.47
C PHE A 91 3.20 11.03 -12.49
N PHE A 92 3.66 12.20 -12.93
CA PHE A 92 4.50 13.09 -12.11
C PHE A 92 3.88 13.48 -10.76
N LYS A 93 2.58 13.80 -10.71
CA LYS A 93 1.88 14.15 -9.45
C LYS A 93 1.78 12.97 -8.48
N ALA A 94 1.42 11.79 -8.99
CA ALA A 94 1.29 10.59 -8.17
C ALA A 94 2.65 9.97 -7.78
N ARG A 95 3.70 10.24 -8.57
CA ARG A 95 5.06 9.70 -8.36
C ARG A 95 5.60 10.05 -6.98
N THR A 96 5.53 11.31 -6.55
CA THR A 96 6.05 11.72 -5.25
C THR A 96 5.34 10.98 -4.12
N ALA A 97 4.01 10.89 -4.16
CA ALA A 97 3.24 10.15 -3.18
C ALA A 97 3.59 8.65 -3.18
N ALA A 98 3.71 8.02 -4.35
CA ALA A 98 4.09 6.61 -4.49
C ALA A 98 5.52 6.34 -3.96
N THR A 99 6.47 7.21 -4.28
CA THR A 99 7.86 7.11 -3.78
C THR A 99 7.91 7.23 -2.25
N ILE A 100 7.23 8.21 -1.66
CA ILE A 100 7.15 8.34 -0.20
C ILE A 100 6.49 7.09 0.40
N THR A 101 5.40 6.60 -0.19
CA THR A 101 4.72 5.37 0.27
C THR A 101 5.69 4.18 0.29
N SER A 102 6.50 3.99 -0.75
CA SER A 102 7.48 2.89 -0.78
C SER A 102 8.56 3.00 0.30
N ILE A 103 9.02 4.22 0.60
CA ILE A 103 10.00 4.46 1.68
C ILE A 103 9.37 4.13 3.04
N VAL A 104 8.15 4.61 3.28
CA VAL A 104 7.44 4.34 4.54
C VAL A 104 7.16 2.85 4.72
N VAL A 105 6.81 2.13 3.65
CA VAL A 105 6.67 0.65 3.68
C VAL A 105 7.98 -0.04 4.07
N SER A 106 9.14 0.41 3.59
CA SER A 106 10.43 -0.14 4.03
C SER A 106 10.62 -0.01 5.54
N PHE A 107 10.30 1.16 6.11
CA PHE A 107 10.32 1.35 7.56
C PHE A 107 9.28 0.49 8.27
N GLN A 108 8.10 0.30 7.68
CA GLN A 108 7.05 -0.55 8.24
C GLN A 108 7.51 -2.00 8.43
N ILE A 109 8.28 -2.54 7.49
CA ILE A 109 8.86 -3.90 7.58
C ILE A 109 9.82 -3.98 8.77
N VAL A 110 10.70 -2.98 8.93
CA VAL A 110 11.66 -2.91 10.05
C VAL A 110 10.93 -2.79 11.39
N ILE A 111 9.95 -1.90 11.49
CA ILE A 111 9.17 -1.74 12.73
C ILE A 111 8.38 -3.03 13.03
N GLY A 112 7.84 -3.70 12.00
CA GLY A 112 7.15 -4.99 12.16
C GLY A 112 8.06 -6.08 12.73
N MET A 113 9.30 -6.15 12.26
CA MET A 113 10.33 -7.02 12.87
C MET A 113 10.55 -6.65 14.34
N LEU A 114 10.65 -5.35 14.66
CA LEU A 114 10.83 -4.88 16.05
C LEU A 114 9.64 -5.24 16.96
N VAL A 115 8.40 -5.27 16.46
CA VAL A 115 7.23 -5.71 17.23
C VAL A 115 7.41 -7.16 17.72
N VAL A 116 7.89 -8.04 16.84
CA VAL A 116 8.16 -9.45 17.17
C VAL A 116 9.30 -9.54 18.20
N LEU A 117 10.42 -8.87 17.93
CA LEU A 117 11.61 -8.92 18.80
C LEU A 117 11.38 -8.30 20.19
N SER A 118 10.53 -7.29 20.28
CA SER A 118 10.15 -6.63 21.54
C SER A 118 9.01 -7.32 22.29
N LYS A 119 8.55 -8.47 21.80
CA LYS A 119 7.46 -9.26 22.37
C LYS A 119 6.15 -8.46 22.54
N LEU A 120 5.74 -7.76 21.49
CA LEU A 120 4.53 -6.91 21.46
C LEU A 120 4.55 -5.80 22.51
N GLN A 121 5.70 -5.15 22.70
CA GLN A 121 5.76 -3.96 23.54
C GLN A 121 4.72 -2.93 23.03
N PRO A 122 3.77 -2.46 23.87
CA PRO A 122 2.61 -1.69 23.41
C PRO A 122 2.98 -0.41 22.65
N LEU A 123 4.06 0.26 23.05
CA LEU A 123 4.54 1.46 22.37
C LEU A 123 5.00 1.15 20.93
N ILE A 124 5.74 0.06 20.72
CA ILE A 124 6.24 -0.32 19.40
C ILE A 124 5.07 -0.78 18.50
N VAL A 125 4.11 -1.51 19.05
CA VAL A 125 2.87 -1.89 18.34
C VAL A 125 2.05 -0.66 17.93
N ALA A 126 1.93 0.33 18.81
CA ALA A 126 1.23 1.58 18.51
C ALA A 126 1.95 2.37 17.41
N VAL A 127 3.27 2.50 17.49
CA VAL A 127 4.08 3.15 16.43
C VAL A 127 3.94 2.40 15.11
N HIS A 128 4.05 1.07 15.12
CA HIS A 128 3.85 0.23 13.94
C HIS A 128 2.48 0.49 13.31
N THR A 129 1.42 0.48 14.11
CA THR A 129 0.06 0.70 13.62
C THR A 129 -0.12 2.12 13.08
N GLY A 130 0.42 3.14 13.77
CA GLY A 130 0.38 4.53 13.33
C GLY A 130 1.07 4.76 11.99
N VAL A 131 2.26 4.19 11.80
CA VAL A 131 2.98 4.25 10.51
C VAL A 131 2.27 3.42 9.43
N GLY A 132 1.58 2.34 9.81
CA GLY A 132 0.69 1.59 8.92
C GLY A 132 -0.48 2.43 8.41
N VAL A 133 -1.13 3.20 9.28
CA VAL A 133 -2.21 4.13 8.89
C VAL A 133 -1.67 5.26 8.01
N LEU A 134 -0.48 5.79 8.29
CA LEU A 134 0.19 6.76 7.41
C LEU A 134 0.44 6.16 6.02
N THR A 135 0.90 4.91 5.96
CA THR A 135 1.09 4.17 4.70
C THR A 135 -0.23 4.06 3.92
N LEU A 136 -1.33 3.73 4.59
CA LEU A 136 -2.66 3.66 3.98
C LEU A 136 -3.09 5.03 3.42
N ALA A 137 -2.87 6.11 4.17
CA ALA A 137 -3.19 7.47 3.74
C ALA A 137 -2.40 7.89 2.49
N LEU A 138 -1.11 7.56 2.42
CA LEU A 138 -0.26 7.85 1.26
C LEU A 138 -0.62 6.98 0.04
N ALA A 139 -0.99 5.71 0.26
CA ALA A 139 -1.50 4.84 -0.80
C ALA A 139 -2.84 5.37 -1.35
N LEU A 140 -3.74 5.84 -0.48
CA LEU A 140 -4.98 6.50 -0.88
C LEU A 140 -4.71 7.77 -1.68
N LEU A 141 -3.77 8.61 -1.23
CA LEU A 141 -3.35 9.80 -1.97
C LEU A 141 -2.80 9.44 -3.37
N THR A 142 -1.99 8.39 -3.46
CA THR A 142 -1.48 7.88 -4.75
C THR A 142 -2.62 7.44 -5.67
N PHE A 143 -3.62 6.73 -5.12
CA PHE A 143 -4.82 6.34 -5.87
C PHE A 143 -5.65 7.54 -6.33
N ILE A 144 -5.89 8.54 -5.48
CA ILE A 144 -6.61 9.77 -5.86
C ILE A 144 -5.87 10.51 -6.97
N LEU A 145 -4.55 10.67 -6.85
CA LEU A 145 -3.71 11.36 -7.84
C LEU A 145 -3.53 10.56 -9.14
N SER A 146 -4.00 9.31 -9.21
CA SER A 146 -4.05 8.52 -10.44
C SER A 146 -5.20 8.95 -11.38
N TYR A 147 -6.16 9.72 -10.87
CA TYR A 147 -7.21 10.33 -11.68
C TYR A 147 -6.76 11.71 -12.18
N PRO A 148 -7.03 12.06 -13.45
CA PRO A 148 -6.83 13.42 -13.90
C PRO A 148 -7.71 14.35 -13.05
N VAL A 149 -7.09 15.35 -12.44
CA VAL A 149 -7.85 16.45 -11.82
C VAL A 149 -8.65 17.09 -12.94
N ILE A 150 -9.99 17.01 -12.87
CA ILE A 150 -10.87 17.78 -13.76
C ILE A 150 -10.73 19.24 -13.34
N THR A 151 -9.69 19.91 -13.83
CA THR A 151 -9.65 21.37 -13.80
C THR A 151 -10.62 21.84 -14.86
N GLY A 152 -11.66 22.58 -14.47
CA GLY A 152 -12.59 23.20 -15.41
C GLY A 152 -11.81 23.93 -16.50
N ASP A 153 -12.16 23.66 -17.75
CA ASP A 153 -11.47 24.14 -18.93
C ASP A 153 -11.48 25.68 -18.97
N PRO A 154 -10.31 26.36 -18.89
CA PRO A 154 -10.24 27.81 -18.99
C PRO A 154 -10.71 28.34 -20.36
N ASP A 155 -10.81 27.51 -21.40
CA ASP A 155 -11.32 27.94 -22.71
C ASP A 155 -12.85 28.16 -22.72
N SER A 156 -13.59 27.57 -21.77
CA SER A 156 -15.04 27.87 -21.60
C SER A 156 -15.30 29.34 -21.21
N ASN A 157 -14.35 29.96 -20.49
CA ASN A 157 -14.44 31.36 -20.08
C ASN A 157 -14.02 32.33 -21.19
N LYS A 158 -13.18 31.88 -22.15
CA LYS A 158 -12.84 32.68 -23.33
C LYS A 158 -13.95 32.67 -24.39
N ALA A 159 -14.57 31.51 -24.62
CA ALA A 159 -15.69 31.39 -25.55
C ALA A 159 -16.93 32.21 -25.11
N SER A 160 -17.12 32.40 -23.81
CA SER A 160 -18.20 33.23 -23.26
C SER A 160 -17.85 34.73 -23.21
N SER A 161 -16.56 35.10 -23.27
CA SER A 161 -16.12 36.50 -23.37
C SER A 161 -16.00 37.03 -24.80
N GLU A 162 -15.89 36.16 -25.81
CA GLU A 162 -15.90 36.59 -27.23
C GLU A 162 -17.32 36.73 -27.80
N VAL A 163 -18.34 36.32 -27.04
CA VAL A 163 -19.77 36.39 -27.42
C VAL A 163 -20.48 37.59 -26.77
N ASN A 164 -19.82 38.32 -25.87
CA ASN A 164 -20.30 39.57 -25.25
C ASN A 164 -19.48 40.77 -25.72
#